data_AF-A0A242NAV0-F1
#
_entry.id   AF-A0A242NAV0-F1
#
_cell.length_a   1.000
_cell.length_b   1.000
_cell.length_c   1.000
_cell.angle_alpha   90.00
_cell.angle_beta   90.00
_cell.angle_gamma   90.00
#
_symmetry.space_group_name_H-M   'P 1'
#
loop_
_entity.id
_entity.type
_entity.pdbx_description
1 polymer ?
#
loop_
_entity_poly.entity_id
_entity_poly.type
_entity_poly.pdbx_seq_one_letter_code
_entity_poly.pdbx_strand_id
1 'polypeptide(L)' 'MLHYAVIFFVIAIIAAVFGFTEIAAGAAEIAKILFYIFLVVFVVTLLLGVFRT' A
#
# COMPACT_ATOMS: atom_id res chain seq x y z
N MET A 1 -5.93 -16.15 24.95
CA MET A 1 -5.83 -15.06 23.96
C MET A 1 -4.38 -14.74 23.57
N LEU A 2 -3.48 -14.44 24.51
CA LEU A 2 -2.08 -14.10 24.20
C LEU A 2 -1.29 -15.22 23.51
N HIS A 3 -1.54 -16.48 23.85
CA HIS A 3 -0.87 -17.63 23.23
C HIS A 3 -1.17 -17.75 21.72
N TYR A 4 -2.44 -17.62 21.33
CA TYR A 4 -2.84 -17.64 19.92
C TYR A 4 -2.30 -16.45 19.14
N ALA A 5 -2.21 -15.26 19.77
CA ALA A 5 -1.61 -14.08 19.14
C ALA A 5 -0.12 -14.30 18.82
N VAL A 6 0.64 -14.92 19.74
CA VAL A 6 2.05 -15.25 19.51
C VAL A 6 2.21 -16.29 18.40
N ILE A 7 1.33 -17.30 18.34
CA ILE A 7 1.35 -18.30 17.27
C ILE A 7 1.08 -17.65 15.91
N PHE A 8 0.05 -16.80 15.80
CA PHE A 8 -0.24 -16.06 14.56
C PHE A 8 0.89 -15.13 14.15
N PHE A 9 1.55 -14.49 15.12
CA PHE A 9 2.69 -13.62 14.87
C PHE A 9 3.88 -14.38 14.27
N VAL A 10 4.20 -15.57 14.81
CA VAL A 10 5.25 -16.43 14.26
C VAL A 10 4.90 -16.90 12.86
N ILE A 11 3.65 -17.31 12.63
CA ILE A 11 3.17 -17.71 11.30
C ILE A 11 3.32 -16.55 10.30
N ALA A 12 2.98 -15.32 10.70
CA ALA A 12 3.10 -14.14 9.83
C ALA A 12 4.55 -13.83 9.44
N ILE A 13 5.52 -14.03 10.34
CA ILE A 13 6.95 -13.85 10.03
C ILE A 13 7.44 -14.94 9.07
N ILE A 14 7.10 -16.21 9.34
CA ILE A 14 7.45 -17.34 8.47
C ILE A 14 6.87 -17.10 7.07
N ALA A 15 5.57 -16.78 7.00
CA ALA A 15 4.91 -16.33 5.79
C ALA A 15 5.75 -15.28 5.05
N ALA A 16 6.02 -14.14 5.70
CA ALA A 16 6.75 -13.02 5.11
C ALA A 16 8.13 -13.41 4.55
N VAL A 17 8.87 -14.29 5.23
CA VAL A 17 10.19 -14.77 4.78
C VAL A 17 10.09 -15.76 3.62
N PHE A 18 9.07 -16.63 3.60
CA PHE A 18 8.98 -17.76 2.68
C PHE A 18 8.32 -17.48 1.33
N GLY A 19 7.61 -16.36 1.10
CA GLY A 19 7.01 -16.21 -0.23
C GLY A 19 6.07 -15.05 -0.53
N PHE A 20 5.80 -14.12 0.40
CA PHE A 20 4.96 -12.97 0.05
C PHE A 20 5.69 -11.90 -0.76
N THR A 21 6.99 -12.07 -1.05
CA THR A 21 7.78 -11.12 -1.86
C THR A 21 7.20 -10.93 -3.26
N GLU A 22 6.73 -12.01 -3.91
CA GLU A 22 6.15 -11.94 -5.27
C GLU A 22 4.81 -11.20 -5.28
N ILE A 23 3.95 -11.50 -4.32
CA ILE A 23 2.64 -10.83 -4.18
C ILE A 23 2.85 -9.36 -3.76
N ALA A 24 3.84 -9.10 -2.91
CA ALA A 24 4.22 -7.75 -2.50
C ALA A 24 4.78 -6.93 -3.68
N ALA A 25 5.53 -7.56 -4.59
CA ALA A 25 6.03 -6.91 -5.80
C ALA A 25 4.88 -6.49 -6.72
N GLY A 26 3.92 -7.38 -6.99
CA GLY A 26 2.73 -7.07 -7.78
C GLY A 26 1.83 -6.01 -7.13
N ALA A 27 1.63 -6.09 -5.80
CA ALA A 27 0.88 -5.09 -5.05
C ALA A 27 1.57 -3.71 -5.06
N ALA A 28 2.91 -3.69 -4.97
CA ALA A 28 3.69 -2.46 -5.05
C ALA A 28 3.57 -1.78 -6.43
N GLU A 29 3.47 -2.55 -7.51
CA GLU A 29 3.23 -2.02 -8.85
C GLU A 29 1.85 -1.37 -8.98
N ILE A 30 0.80 -2.05 -8.50
CA ILE A 30 -0.56 -1.50 -8.48
C ILE A 30 -0.63 -0.22 -7.63
N ALA A 31 0.04 -0.20 -6.48
CA ALA A 31 0.09 0.96 -5.60
C ALA A 31 0.75 2.17 -6.28
N LYS A 32 1.81 1.97 -7.07
CA LYS A 32 2.46 3.04 -7.84
C LYS A 32 1.50 3.65 -8.86
N ILE A 33 0.76 2.82 -9.60
CA ILE A 33 -0.21 3.28 -10.60
C ILE A 33 -1.28 4.16 -9.93
N LEU A 34 -1.84 3.69 -8.80
CA LEU A 34 -2.86 4.44 -8.06
C LEU A 34 -2.32 5.76 -7.49
N PHE A 35 -1.07 5.76 -6.99
CA PHE A 35 -0.40 6.96 -6.51
C PHE A 35 -0.24 8.02 -7.61
N TYR A 36 0.15 7.62 -8.82
CA TYR A 36 0.26 8.55 -9.95
C TYR A 36 -1.11 9.11 -10.37
N ILE A 37 -2.16 8.29 -10.41
CA ILE A 37 -3.53 8.75 -10.70
C ILE A 37 -3.95 9.79 -9.66
N PHE A 38 -3.75 9.48 -8.37
CA PHE A 38 -4.06 10.40 -7.28
C PHE A 38 -3.28 11.70 -7.40
N LEU A 39 -1.99 11.64 -7.72
CA LEU A 39 -1.13 12.81 -7.88
C LEU A 39 -1.64 13.71 -9.02
N VAL A 40 -1.99 13.14 -10.18
CA VAL A 40 -2.54 13.91 -11.29
C VAL A 40 -3.85 14.60 -10.90
N VAL A 41 -4.77 13.86 -10.27
CA VAL A 41 -6.05 14.43 -9.81
C VAL A 41 -5.80 15.53 -8.77
N PHE A 42 -4.89 15.31 -7.82
CA PHE A 42 -4.52 16.28 -6.80
C PHE A 42 -3.96 17.56 -7.41
N VAL A 43 -3.06 17.47 -8.39
CA VAL A 43 -2.50 18.65 -9.07
C VAL A 43 -3.59 19.40 -9.83
N VAL A 44 -4.47 18.68 -10.55
CA VAL A 44 -5.58 19.31 -11.27
C VAL A 44 -6.53 20.04 -10.32
N THR A 45 -6.94 19.40 -9.21
CA THR A 45 -7.85 20.02 -8.24
C THR A 45 -7.18 21.18 -7.49
N LEU A 46 -5.90 21.05 -7.15
CA LEU A 46 -5.10 22.12 -6.55
C LEU A 46 -5.06 23.35 -7.46
N LEU A 47 -4.69 23.16 -8.73
CA LEU A 47 -4.63 24.25 -9.70
C LEU A 47 -6.01 24.90 -9.89
N LEU A 48 -7.07 24.11 -10.07
CA LEU A 48 -8.43 24.63 -10.18
C LEU A 48 -8.87 25.43 -8.95
N GLY A 49 -8.49 25.00 -7.74
CA GLY A 49 -8.80 25.70 -6.49
C GLY A 49 -8.00 27.00 -6.34
N VAL A 50 -6.70 26.97 -6.65
CA VAL A 50 -5.82 28.13 -6.59
C VAL A 50 -6.25 29.20 -7.61
N PHE A 51 -6.61 28.83 -8.83
CA PHE A 51 -7.06 29.79 -9.85
C PHE A 51 -8.47 30.34 -9.61
N ARG A 52 -9.27 29.75 -8.71
CA ARG A 52 -10.61 30.23 -8.34
C ARG A 52 -10.63 31.14 -7.10
N THR A 53 -9.48 31.34 -6.45
CA THR A 53 -9.30 32.27 -5.32
C THR A 53 -8.73 33.58 -5.83
#